data_AF-A0A537G8L8-F1
#
_entry.id   AF-A0A537G8L8-F1
#
_cell.length_a   1.000
_cell.length_b   1.000
_cell.length_c   1.000
_cell.angle_alpha   90.00
_cell.angle_beta   90.00
_cell.angle_gamma   90.00
#
_symmetry.space_group_name_H-M   'P 1'
#
loop_
_entity.id
_entity.type
_entity.pdbx_description
1 polymer ?
#
loop_
_entity_poly.entity_id
_entity_poly.type
_entity_poly.pdbx_seq_one_letter_code
_entity_poly.pdbx_strand_id
1 'polypeptide(L)'
;MKYDRHTFYFLEISRGGAMTKRFLSLAALLAVPISALAQMSCTALGSYLATQPNISQYVPPLPQPQVPAPLTRINGTRCEAQFIYSARGGAADGYAVGQAQRIGILVGFPLNSQDNGGLPTAWNGKVRNVGGGGLQGGFSSITTATNAGYVASNTDTGHPTQDNPNFPVIQDTHELNYGRLDDFLRESIHQQYRWALALTEVYYGRPATRNYWDGCSTGGREGLSLALNFGQDFDAAEDERGERLRGGGVRRAGRPAGRHLVRLAYLPLRCGQQRVRPAWRACRPELPH
;
A
#
# COMPACT_ATOMS: atom_id res chain seq x y z
N MET A 1 -32.64 6.61 -44.66
CA MET A 1 -31.18 6.82 -44.87
C MET A 1 -30.47 6.50 -43.57
N LYS A 2 -29.64 5.46 -43.58
CA LYS A 2 -28.68 5.12 -42.51
C LYS A 2 -27.55 6.15 -42.50
N TYR A 3 -26.99 6.45 -41.33
CA TYR A 3 -25.55 6.35 -41.13
C TYR A 3 -25.26 5.97 -39.66
N ASP A 4 -24.31 5.05 -39.54
CA ASP A 4 -24.04 4.16 -38.42
C ASP A 4 -23.20 4.78 -37.30
N ARG A 5 -23.32 4.13 -36.14
CA ARG A 5 -22.49 4.30 -34.94
C ARG A 5 -21.02 4.07 -35.27
N HIS A 6 -20.14 4.89 -34.69
CA HIS A 6 -18.72 4.60 -34.66
C HIS A 6 -18.43 3.41 -33.74
N THR A 7 -18.29 2.27 -34.39
CA THR A 7 -17.65 1.02 -33.99
C THR A 7 -16.24 1.30 -33.46
N PHE A 8 -15.94 0.84 -32.25
CA PHE A 8 -14.55 0.67 -31.81
C PHE A 8 -14.03 -0.67 -32.36
N TYR A 9 -12.87 -0.61 -33.00
CA TYR A 9 -12.28 -1.73 -33.73
C TYR A 9 -11.87 -2.86 -32.78
N PHE A 10 -12.52 -4.01 -32.91
CA PHE A 10 -11.99 -5.30 -32.48
C PHE A 10 -11.11 -5.84 -33.62
N LEU A 11 -9.84 -6.11 -33.33
CA LEU A 11 -8.99 -6.90 -34.21
C LEU A 11 -9.03 -8.36 -33.71
N GLU A 12 -9.99 -9.12 -34.22
CA GLU A 12 -9.91 -10.58 -34.20
C GLU A 12 -9.03 -11.04 -35.37
N ILE A 13 -7.87 -11.60 -35.04
CA ILE A 13 -7.13 -12.44 -35.99
C ILE A 13 -7.36 -13.88 -35.55
N SER A 14 -8.38 -14.50 -36.14
CA SER A 14 -8.54 -15.96 -36.13
C SER A 14 -7.58 -16.55 -37.15
N ARG A 15 -6.63 -17.37 -36.68
CA ARG A 15 -5.95 -18.35 -37.52
C ARG A 15 -6.20 -19.74 -36.93
N GLY A 16 -7.07 -20.48 -37.60
CA GLY A 16 -7.19 -21.92 -37.43
C GLY A 16 -5.88 -22.61 -37.78
N GLY A 17 -5.44 -23.50 -36.90
CA GLY A 17 -4.30 -24.39 -37.09
C GLY A 17 -4.47 -25.60 -36.20
N ALA A 18 -4.72 -26.75 -36.82
CA ALA A 18 -4.85 -28.05 -36.18
C ALA A 18 -3.49 -28.64 -35.76
N MET A 19 -3.57 -29.73 -34.98
CA MET A 19 -2.48 -30.66 -34.58
C MET A 19 -1.63 -30.20 -33.39
N THR A 20 -1.26 -31.00 -32.39
CA THR A 20 -1.26 -32.47 -32.25
C THR A 20 -1.36 -32.81 -30.76
N LYS A 21 -2.21 -33.79 -30.40
CA LYS A 21 -2.13 -34.44 -29.08
C LYS A 21 -0.77 -35.14 -28.96
N ARG A 22 0.05 -34.74 -27.99
CA ARG A 22 1.11 -35.60 -27.46
C ARG A 22 0.81 -35.88 -26.00
N PHE A 23 0.33 -37.10 -25.76
CA PHE A 23 0.36 -37.72 -24.45
C PHE A 23 1.83 -37.87 -24.03
N LEU A 24 2.18 -37.28 -22.90
CA LEU A 24 3.33 -37.70 -22.10
C LEU A 24 2.83 -37.78 -20.66
N SER A 25 2.78 -39.01 -20.19
CA SER A 25 2.33 -39.44 -18.88
C SER A 25 3.32 -39.03 -17.78
N LEU A 26 2.72 -38.82 -16.60
CA LEU A 26 3.29 -38.89 -15.24
C LEU A 26 4.45 -37.95 -14.88
N ALA A 27 4.08 -36.85 -14.22
CA ALA A 27 4.56 -36.59 -12.87
C ALA A 27 3.43 -35.93 -12.09
N ALA A 28 2.87 -36.63 -11.10
CA ALA A 28 2.03 -36.02 -10.10
C ALA A 28 2.91 -35.05 -9.29
N LEU A 29 2.93 -33.78 -9.72
CA LEU A 29 3.37 -32.68 -8.88
C LEU A 29 2.43 -32.69 -7.67
N LEU A 30 2.90 -33.24 -6.56
CA LEU A 30 2.34 -32.94 -5.25
C LEU A 30 2.32 -31.41 -5.17
N ALA A 31 1.12 -30.84 -5.33
CA ALA A 31 0.88 -29.47 -4.98
C ALA A 31 1.17 -29.41 -3.48
N VAL A 32 2.38 -28.98 -3.11
CA VAL A 32 2.70 -28.63 -1.74
C VAL A 32 1.65 -27.59 -1.38
N PRO A 33 0.73 -27.88 -0.43
CA PRO A 33 -0.22 -26.87 -0.02
C PRO A 33 0.62 -25.69 0.44
N ILE A 34 0.37 -24.52 -0.16
CA ILE A 34 0.90 -23.26 0.34
C ILE A 34 0.49 -23.25 1.81
N SER A 35 1.45 -23.53 2.68
CA SER A 35 1.17 -23.65 4.10
C SER A 35 0.83 -22.23 4.52
N ALA A 36 -0.46 -21.96 4.72
CA ALA A 36 -0.89 -20.71 5.32
C ALA A 36 -0.06 -20.58 6.60
N LEU A 37 0.71 -19.50 6.70
CA LEU A 37 1.45 -19.23 7.93
C LEU A 37 0.41 -19.18 9.06
N ALA A 38 0.77 -19.66 10.25
CA ALA A 38 -0.13 -19.50 11.39
C ALA A 38 -0.37 -17.99 11.62
N GLN A 39 -1.62 -17.61 11.90
CA GLN A 39 -1.95 -16.23 12.26
C GLN A 39 -1.14 -15.80 13.49
N MET A 40 -0.71 -14.55 13.53
CA MET A 40 -0.01 -13.98 14.69
C MET A 40 -0.96 -13.15 15.55
N SER A 41 -0.76 -13.16 16.86
CA SER A 41 -1.37 -12.16 17.74
C SER A 41 -0.71 -10.80 17.57
N CYS A 42 -1.39 -9.74 18.01
CA CYS A 42 -0.87 -8.38 17.97
C CYS A 42 0.43 -8.22 18.77
N THR A 43 0.53 -8.93 19.90
CA THR A 43 1.76 -8.96 20.71
C THR A 43 2.89 -9.67 19.96
N ALA A 44 2.61 -10.82 19.33
CA ALA A 44 3.60 -11.55 18.53
C ALA A 44 4.08 -10.74 17.32
N LEU A 45 3.19 -9.97 16.70
CA LEU A 45 3.55 -9.02 15.63
C LEU A 45 4.54 -7.95 16.12
N GLY A 46 4.37 -7.47 17.36
CA GLY A 46 5.31 -6.53 17.98
C GLY A 46 6.69 -7.15 18.19
N SER A 47 6.75 -8.40 18.67
CA SER A 47 8.02 -9.14 18.78
C SER A 47 8.66 -9.38 17.41
N TYR A 48 7.87 -9.71 16.39
CA TYR A 48 8.36 -9.86 15.02
C TYR A 48 8.99 -8.55 14.50
N LEU A 49 8.32 -7.42 14.67
CA LEU A 49 8.83 -6.10 14.27
C LEU A 49 10.15 -5.75 14.98
N ALA A 50 10.30 -6.11 16.26
CA ALA A 50 11.53 -5.87 17.02
C ALA A 50 12.75 -6.64 16.46
N THR A 51 12.53 -7.71 15.70
CA THR A 51 13.60 -8.48 15.05
C THR A 51 13.96 -7.99 13.65
N GLN A 52 13.16 -7.09 13.07
CA GLN A 52 13.38 -6.62 11.72
C GLN A 52 14.52 -5.58 11.68
N PRO A 53 15.41 -5.65 10.68
CA PRO A 53 16.42 -4.62 10.51
C PRO A 53 15.76 -3.28 10.20
N ASN A 54 16.44 -2.18 10.54
CA ASN A 54 16.01 -0.83 10.19
C ASN A 54 14.70 -0.38 10.86
N ILE A 55 14.22 -1.11 11.87
CA ILE A 55 13.01 -0.79 12.62
C ILE A 55 13.38 -0.31 14.01
N SER A 56 12.78 0.81 14.43
CA SER A 56 12.85 1.31 15.80
C SER A 56 11.48 1.76 16.28
N GLN A 57 11.33 1.90 17.60
CA GLN A 57 10.08 2.35 18.20
C GLN A 57 9.73 3.77 17.74
N TYR A 58 8.45 4.00 17.52
CA TYR A 58 7.96 5.33 17.20
C TYR A 58 8.06 6.24 18.43
N VAL A 59 8.79 7.35 18.28
CA VAL A 59 8.84 8.41 19.29
C VAL A 59 7.93 9.55 18.82
N PRO A 60 6.83 9.85 19.56
CA PRO A 60 5.97 10.97 19.24
C PRO A 60 6.76 12.28 19.28
N PRO A 61 6.55 13.22 18.36
CA PRO A 61 7.25 14.48 18.42
C PRO A 61 6.65 15.43 19.47
N LEU A 62 7.44 16.43 19.89
CA LEU A 62 7.06 17.42 20.90
C LEU A 62 5.74 18.15 20.53
N PRO A 63 4.87 18.50 21.49
CA PRO A 63 5.09 18.54 22.93
C PRO A 63 4.75 17.23 23.67
N GLN A 64 4.43 16.15 22.95
CA GLN A 64 4.12 14.88 23.58
C GLN A 64 5.36 14.32 24.30
N PRO A 65 5.18 13.53 25.38
CA PRO A 65 6.30 12.87 26.05
C PRO A 65 7.16 12.12 25.04
N GLN A 66 8.47 12.36 25.07
CA GLN A 66 9.46 11.69 24.22
C GLN A 66 9.73 10.26 24.71
N VAL A 67 8.65 9.50 24.92
CA VAL A 67 8.68 8.12 25.37
C VAL A 67 8.43 7.24 24.14
N PRO A 68 9.33 6.28 23.86
CA PRO A 68 9.11 5.32 22.78
C PRO A 68 7.79 4.56 22.95
N ALA A 69 6.94 4.62 21.94
CA ALA A 69 5.70 3.86 21.92
C ALA A 69 5.97 2.37 21.67
N PRO A 70 5.14 1.45 22.21
CA PRO A 70 5.24 0.04 21.86
C PRO A 70 5.02 -0.14 20.35
N LEU A 71 5.75 -1.10 19.75
CA LEU A 71 5.68 -1.38 18.31
C LEU A 71 4.28 -1.82 17.87
N THR A 72 3.53 -2.47 18.76
CA THR A 72 2.14 -2.83 18.54
C THR A 72 1.28 -2.54 19.76
N ARG A 73 -0.01 -2.27 19.53
CA ARG A 73 -1.03 -2.18 20.58
C ARG A 73 -2.40 -2.56 20.05
N ILE A 74 -3.27 -3.05 20.94
CA ILE A 74 -4.69 -3.18 20.64
C ILE A 74 -5.36 -1.81 20.85
N ASN A 75 -6.11 -1.35 19.84
CA ASN A 75 -6.88 -0.12 19.90
C ASN A 75 -8.32 -0.41 19.46
N GLY A 76 -9.20 -0.65 20.44
CA GLY A 76 -10.57 -1.08 20.18
C GLY A 76 -10.61 -2.42 19.44
N THR A 77 -11.16 -2.43 18.23
CA THR A 77 -11.36 -3.63 17.40
C THR A 77 -10.25 -3.88 16.39
N ARG A 78 -9.06 -3.29 16.60
CA ARG A 78 -7.89 -3.49 15.74
C ARG A 78 -6.59 -3.60 16.50
N CYS A 79 -5.64 -4.30 15.92
CA CYS A 79 -4.22 -4.21 16.26
C CYS A 79 -3.61 -3.05 15.46
N GLU A 80 -2.82 -2.20 16.10
CA GLU A 80 -2.06 -1.14 15.44
C GLU A 80 -0.57 -1.44 15.59
N ALA A 81 0.15 -1.53 14.47
CA ALA A 81 1.60 -1.52 14.41
C ALA A 81 2.09 -0.11 14.09
N GLN A 82 2.98 0.43 14.92
CA GLN A 82 3.51 1.79 14.80
C GLN A 82 5.02 1.81 15.06
N PHE A 83 5.79 2.26 14.09
CA PHE A 83 7.25 2.20 14.15
C PHE A 83 7.93 3.24 13.24
N ILE A 84 9.23 3.40 13.40
CA ILE A 84 10.11 4.11 12.47
C ILE A 84 10.86 3.10 11.63
N TYR A 85 10.90 3.36 10.32
CA TYR A 85 11.79 2.70 9.37
C TYR A 85 12.92 3.65 8.97
N SER A 86 14.16 3.14 8.97
CA SER A 86 15.36 3.89 8.62
C SER A 86 16.44 2.99 8.03
N ALA A 87 16.66 3.08 6.72
CA ALA A 87 17.67 2.30 6.00
C ALA A 87 18.75 3.16 5.35
N ARG A 88 18.65 4.49 5.47
CA ARG A 88 19.53 5.49 4.85
C ARG A 88 19.94 6.55 5.87
N GLY A 89 21.04 7.24 5.64
CA GLY A 89 21.47 8.34 6.49
C GLY A 89 22.76 9.02 6.07
N GLY A 90 22.93 10.24 6.58
CA GLY A 90 24.09 11.08 6.32
C GLY A 90 24.13 11.68 4.92
N ALA A 91 25.20 12.43 4.67
CA ALA A 91 25.37 13.23 3.46
C ALA A 91 25.41 12.39 2.17
N ALA A 92 25.92 11.15 2.24
CA ALA A 92 25.97 10.25 1.08
C ALA A 92 24.56 9.90 0.56
N ASP A 93 23.58 9.84 1.45
CA ASP A 93 22.17 9.60 1.11
C ASP A 93 21.36 10.90 0.98
N GLY A 94 22.03 12.06 0.99
CA GLY A 94 21.40 13.38 0.82
C GLY A 94 20.80 13.99 2.09
N TYR A 95 21.04 13.39 3.26
CA TYR A 95 20.64 13.96 4.56
C TYR A 95 21.69 14.92 5.10
N ALA A 96 21.32 15.74 6.10
CA ALA A 96 22.30 16.53 6.83
C ALA A 96 23.34 15.63 7.53
N VAL A 97 24.54 16.16 7.80
CA VAL A 97 25.59 15.44 8.53
C VAL A 97 25.04 15.02 9.90
N GLY A 98 25.18 13.72 10.23
CA GLY A 98 24.65 13.14 11.48
C GLY A 98 23.14 12.88 11.49
N GLN A 99 22.41 13.21 10.43
CA GLN A 99 20.99 12.95 10.31
C GLN A 99 20.72 11.60 9.63
N ALA A 100 19.83 10.79 10.21
CA ALA A 100 19.36 9.55 9.62
C ALA A 100 17.94 9.71 9.02
N GLN A 101 17.60 8.80 8.11
CA GLN A 101 16.22 8.62 7.65
C GLN A 101 15.30 8.32 8.84
N ARG A 102 14.06 8.80 8.80
CA ARG A 102 13.07 8.53 9.85
C ARG A 102 11.66 8.52 9.26
N ILE A 103 11.26 7.40 8.67
CA ILE A 103 9.92 7.22 8.12
C ILE A 103 9.03 6.58 9.18
N GLY A 104 8.10 7.34 9.75
CA GLY A 104 7.06 6.80 10.61
C GLY A 104 6.02 6.05 9.79
N ILE A 105 5.67 4.84 10.21
CA ILE A 105 4.67 3.99 9.57
C ILE A 105 3.67 3.53 10.63
N LEU A 106 2.38 3.63 10.28
CA LEU A 106 1.25 3.13 11.04
C LEU A 106 0.50 2.12 10.17
N VAL A 107 0.23 0.93 10.69
CA VAL A 107 -0.63 -0.08 10.05
C VAL A 107 -1.64 -0.61 11.06
N GLY A 108 -2.93 -0.58 10.71
CA GLY A 108 -4.02 -1.11 11.51
C GLY A 108 -4.65 -2.34 10.90
N PHE A 109 -4.80 -3.39 11.70
CA PHE A 109 -5.33 -4.69 11.32
C PHE A 109 -6.62 -4.96 12.10
N PRO A 110 -7.78 -5.18 11.45
CA PRO A 110 -8.94 -5.72 12.14
C PRO A 110 -8.58 -7.01 12.91
N LEU A 111 -9.01 -7.16 14.16
CA LEU A 111 -8.55 -8.28 14.99
C LEU A 111 -8.81 -9.64 14.32
N ASN A 112 -7.80 -10.51 14.37
CA ASN A 112 -7.92 -11.92 13.98
C ASN A 112 -8.27 -12.77 15.21
N SER A 113 -8.42 -14.09 15.03
CA SER A 113 -8.82 -14.98 16.11
C SER A 113 -7.79 -15.14 17.23
N GLN A 114 -6.53 -14.77 17.01
CA GLN A 114 -5.49 -14.79 18.05
C GLN A 114 -5.65 -13.63 19.05
N ASP A 115 -6.36 -12.57 18.66
CA ASP A 115 -6.60 -11.38 19.47
C ASP A 115 -8.09 -11.22 19.85
N ASN A 116 -8.81 -12.33 19.98
CA ASN A 116 -10.26 -12.36 20.24
C ASN A 116 -11.11 -11.63 19.19
N GLY A 117 -10.60 -11.46 17.97
CA GLY A 117 -11.40 -11.11 16.81
C GLY A 117 -12.35 -12.25 16.48
N GLY A 118 -13.62 -11.93 16.23
CA GLY A 118 -14.63 -12.93 15.89
C GLY A 118 -14.22 -13.79 14.68
N LEU A 119 -14.82 -14.97 14.55
CA LEU A 119 -14.70 -15.83 13.37
C LEU A 119 -15.98 -15.72 12.51
N PRO A 120 -15.87 -15.41 11.20
CA PRO A 120 -14.65 -15.05 10.48
C PRO A 120 -14.10 -13.67 10.92
N THR A 121 -12.79 -13.46 10.80
CA THR A 121 -12.16 -12.15 11.10
C THR A 121 -12.89 -11.02 10.37
N ALA A 122 -12.95 -9.84 11.00
CA ALA A 122 -13.51 -8.64 10.39
C ALA A 122 -12.73 -8.17 9.15
N TRP A 123 -11.54 -8.74 8.89
CA TRP A 123 -10.76 -8.43 7.70
C TRP A 123 -11.38 -9.00 6.41
N ASN A 124 -11.63 -8.12 5.46
CA ASN A 124 -12.25 -8.40 4.17
C ASN A 124 -11.26 -8.93 3.10
N GLY A 125 -10.02 -9.24 3.48
CA GLY A 125 -8.98 -9.76 2.59
C GLY A 125 -8.23 -8.69 1.78
N LYS A 126 -8.41 -7.41 2.07
CA LYS A 126 -7.86 -6.29 1.29
C LYS A 126 -7.08 -5.30 2.17
N VAL A 127 -6.15 -4.57 1.54
CA VAL A 127 -5.38 -3.47 2.14
C VAL A 127 -5.82 -2.15 1.51
N ARG A 128 -5.92 -1.08 2.31
CA ARG A 128 -6.19 0.30 1.86
C ARG A 128 -5.17 1.24 2.50
N ASN A 129 -4.22 1.70 1.71
CA ASN A 129 -3.23 2.70 2.12
C ASN A 129 -3.85 4.08 2.04
N VAL A 130 -3.86 4.80 3.16
CA VAL A 130 -4.40 6.14 3.28
C VAL A 130 -3.27 7.14 3.05
N GLY A 131 -3.43 8.04 2.09
CA GLY A 131 -2.51 9.12 1.80
C GLY A 131 -2.65 10.31 2.75
N GLY A 132 -1.68 11.21 2.68
CA GLY A 132 -1.56 12.39 3.53
C GLY A 132 -2.28 13.64 3.05
N GLY A 133 -1.93 14.75 3.71
CA GLY A 133 -2.35 16.10 3.36
C GLY A 133 -1.29 17.14 3.77
N GLY A 134 -1.20 18.23 3.02
CA GLY A 134 -0.22 19.29 3.26
C GLY A 134 1.22 18.81 3.11
N LEU A 135 2.09 19.20 4.04
CA LEU A 135 3.49 18.78 4.16
C LEU A 135 3.60 17.68 5.22
N GLN A 136 2.89 16.56 5.04
CA GLN A 136 2.56 15.63 6.13
C GLN A 136 3.74 15.37 7.11
N GLY A 137 3.51 15.46 8.41
CA GLY A 137 4.54 15.26 9.45
C GLY A 137 4.02 14.43 10.64
N GLY A 138 3.00 13.61 10.37
CA GLY A 138 2.28 12.82 11.34
C GLY A 138 1.24 11.94 10.68
N PHE A 139 0.55 11.12 11.48
CA PHE A 139 -0.39 10.13 10.95
C PHE A 139 -1.79 10.68 10.71
N SER A 140 -2.32 10.44 9.52
CA SER A 140 -3.74 10.58 9.22
C SER A 140 -4.55 9.41 9.81
N SER A 141 -5.84 9.63 10.08
CA SER A 141 -6.71 8.60 10.64
C SER A 141 -6.92 7.45 9.66
N ILE A 142 -6.68 6.22 10.13
CA ILE A 142 -6.94 4.98 9.39
C ILE A 142 -8.28 4.33 9.76
N THR A 143 -9.05 4.95 10.67
CA THR A 143 -10.22 4.31 11.32
C THR A 143 -11.36 3.97 10.39
N THR A 144 -11.68 4.84 9.45
CA THR A 144 -12.75 4.56 8.48
C THR A 144 -12.42 3.32 7.63
N ALA A 145 -11.16 3.14 7.25
CA ALA A 145 -10.72 2.00 6.48
C ALA A 145 -10.71 0.71 7.32
N THR A 146 -10.19 0.74 8.55
CA THR A 146 -10.21 -0.44 9.43
C THR A 146 -11.62 -0.88 9.80
N ASN A 147 -12.51 0.08 10.07
CA ASN A 147 -13.92 -0.23 10.39
C ASN A 147 -14.68 -0.84 9.20
N ALA A 148 -14.23 -0.56 7.97
CA ALA A 148 -14.74 -1.19 6.75
C ALA A 148 -14.07 -2.55 6.45
N GLY A 149 -13.27 -3.07 7.39
CA GLY A 149 -12.63 -4.39 7.30
C GLY A 149 -11.35 -4.42 6.46
N TYR A 150 -10.77 -3.27 6.11
CA TYR A 150 -9.45 -3.24 5.44
C TYR A 150 -8.34 -3.30 6.48
N VAL A 151 -7.20 -3.91 6.12
CA VAL A 151 -5.94 -3.45 6.72
C VAL A 151 -5.67 -2.06 6.18
N ALA A 152 -5.39 -1.11 7.06
CA ALA A 152 -5.20 0.28 6.66
C ALA A 152 -3.84 0.80 7.12
N SER A 153 -3.19 1.61 6.31
CA SER A 153 -1.87 2.15 6.62
C SER A 153 -1.79 3.66 6.39
N ASN A 154 -0.84 4.31 7.04
CA ASN A 154 -0.44 5.70 6.80
C ASN A 154 1.03 5.91 7.19
N THR A 155 1.68 6.94 6.67
CA THR A 155 3.05 7.35 7.03
C THR A 155 3.10 8.81 7.47
N ASP A 156 4.08 9.21 8.28
CA ASP A 156 4.35 10.63 8.56
C ASP A 156 5.15 11.33 7.44
N THR A 157 5.43 10.63 6.35
CA THR A 157 6.21 11.10 5.19
C THR A 157 7.65 11.52 5.50
N GLY A 158 8.25 10.91 6.53
CA GLY A 158 9.69 10.99 6.75
C GLY A 158 10.13 12.15 7.63
N HIS A 159 9.20 12.86 8.26
CA HIS A 159 9.53 13.93 9.19
C HIS A 159 8.41 14.17 10.21
N PRO A 160 8.73 14.73 11.38
CA PRO A 160 7.76 15.20 12.34
C PRO A 160 7.19 16.57 11.93
N THR A 161 5.94 16.85 12.30
CA THR A 161 5.23 18.08 11.87
C THR A 161 5.86 19.39 12.37
N GLN A 162 6.75 19.33 13.35
CA GLN A 162 7.49 20.45 13.93
C GLN A 162 8.57 20.94 12.95
N ASP A 163 9.01 20.08 12.05
CA ASP A 163 9.95 20.44 11.00
C ASP A 163 9.25 21.26 9.91
N ASN A 164 7.91 21.34 9.87
CA ASN A 164 7.19 22.07 8.84
C ASN A 164 7.26 23.59 8.99
N PRO A 165 7.41 24.35 7.88
CA PRO A 165 7.55 23.89 6.49
C PRO A 165 9.02 23.62 6.07
N ASN A 166 9.95 23.67 7.01
CA ASN A 166 11.40 23.72 6.80
C ASN A 166 12.09 22.35 6.72
N PHE A 167 11.35 21.24 6.79
CA PHE A 167 11.88 19.89 6.68
C PHE A 167 12.77 19.63 5.44
N PRO A 168 12.60 20.30 4.27
CA PRO A 168 13.46 20.06 3.12
C PRO A 168 14.71 20.96 3.11
N VAL A 169 14.99 21.71 4.18
CA VAL A 169 16.14 22.63 4.28
C VAL A 169 17.02 22.27 5.46
N ILE A 170 18.32 22.16 5.22
CA ILE A 170 19.33 22.04 6.28
C ILE A 170 19.51 23.41 6.91
N GLN A 171 19.20 23.53 8.21
CA GLN A 171 19.12 24.84 8.87
C GLN A 171 20.46 25.58 8.92
N ASP A 172 21.56 24.86 9.12
CA ASP A 172 22.89 25.47 9.27
C ASP A 172 23.49 25.95 7.94
N THR A 173 23.20 25.25 6.83
CA THR A 173 23.80 25.55 5.51
C THR A 173 22.83 26.25 4.56
N HIS A 174 21.53 26.25 4.88
CA HIS A 174 20.44 26.68 4.00
C HIS A 174 20.36 25.93 2.66
N GLU A 175 21.00 24.76 2.56
CA GLU A 175 20.91 23.89 1.40
C GLU A 175 19.70 22.96 1.48
N LEU A 176 19.32 22.38 0.33
CA LEU A 176 18.26 21.38 0.28
C LEU A 176 18.69 20.08 0.95
N ASN A 177 17.82 19.58 1.81
CA ASN A 177 17.91 18.23 2.37
C ASN A 177 17.27 17.24 1.40
N TYR A 178 18.06 16.77 0.43
CA TYR A 178 17.58 15.85 -0.61
C TYR A 178 17.03 14.55 -0.05
N GLY A 179 17.60 14.03 1.04
CA GLY A 179 17.11 12.81 1.71
C GLY A 179 15.69 12.99 2.29
N ARG A 180 15.43 14.11 2.97
CA ARG A 180 14.08 14.43 3.48
C ARG A 180 13.08 14.74 2.37
N LEU A 181 13.53 15.38 1.28
CA LEU A 181 12.70 15.55 0.08
C LEU A 181 12.35 14.21 -0.56
N ASP A 182 13.31 13.29 -0.65
CA ASP A 182 13.11 11.95 -1.18
C ASP A 182 12.08 11.15 -0.36
N ASP A 183 12.21 11.23 0.97
CA ASP A 183 11.28 10.61 1.90
C ASP A 183 9.86 11.13 1.70
N PHE A 184 9.69 12.45 1.59
CA PHE A 184 8.38 13.07 1.40
C PHE A 184 7.78 12.75 0.03
N LEU A 185 8.58 12.81 -1.03
CA LEU A 185 8.09 12.72 -2.40
C LEU A 185 7.79 11.28 -2.82
N ARG A 186 8.58 10.29 -2.37
CA ARG A 186 8.50 8.92 -2.88
C ARG A 186 8.77 7.81 -1.87
N GLU A 187 9.78 7.93 -1.02
CA GLU A 187 10.26 6.75 -0.28
C GLU A 187 9.30 6.36 0.84
N SER A 188 8.76 7.32 1.58
CA SER A 188 7.86 7.03 2.71
C SER A 188 6.61 6.28 2.30
N ILE A 189 6.00 6.70 1.18
CA ILE A 189 4.78 6.08 0.65
C ILE A 189 5.03 4.70 0.05
N HIS A 190 6.22 4.49 -0.51
CA HIS A 190 6.65 3.18 -0.97
C HIS A 190 6.89 2.23 0.21
N GLN A 191 7.54 2.70 1.29
CA GLN A 191 7.71 1.90 2.49
C GLN A 191 6.38 1.63 3.22
N GLN A 192 5.49 2.61 3.31
CA GLN A 192 4.13 2.42 3.82
C GLN A 192 3.42 1.27 3.08
N TYR A 193 3.44 1.32 1.75
CA TYR A 193 2.83 0.31 0.88
C TYR A 193 3.42 -1.09 1.14
N ARG A 194 4.76 -1.21 1.12
CA ARG A 194 5.43 -2.51 1.28
C ARG A 194 5.25 -3.11 2.66
N TRP A 195 5.40 -2.30 3.71
CA TRP A 195 5.19 -2.76 5.08
C TRP A 195 3.74 -3.15 5.35
N ALA A 196 2.77 -2.42 4.79
CA ALA A 196 1.36 -2.80 4.92
C ALA A 196 1.08 -4.18 4.34
N LEU A 197 1.62 -4.50 3.15
CA LEU A 197 1.48 -5.81 2.53
C LEU A 197 2.19 -6.90 3.31
N ALA A 198 3.47 -6.69 3.64
CA ALA A 198 4.29 -7.67 4.34
C ALA A 198 3.69 -8.02 5.72
N LEU A 199 3.30 -7.00 6.50
CA LEU A 199 2.71 -7.24 7.82
C LEU A 199 1.31 -7.84 7.75
N THR A 200 0.55 -7.58 6.67
CA THR A 200 -0.73 -8.26 6.45
C THR A 200 -0.53 -9.77 6.31
N GLU A 201 0.45 -10.18 5.51
CA GLU A 201 0.76 -11.60 5.31
C GLU A 201 1.21 -12.27 6.60
N VAL A 202 2.06 -11.60 7.37
CA VAL A 202 2.53 -12.09 8.67
C VAL A 202 1.40 -12.18 9.69
N TYR A 203 0.54 -11.15 9.80
CA TYR A 203 -0.51 -11.09 10.80
C TYR A 203 -1.66 -12.07 10.53
N TYR A 204 -2.13 -12.17 9.28
CA TYR A 204 -3.23 -13.09 8.91
C TYR A 204 -2.79 -14.44 8.38
N GLY A 205 -1.48 -14.66 8.24
CA GLY A 205 -0.94 -15.90 7.71
C GLY A 205 -1.16 -16.10 6.20
N ARG A 206 -1.66 -15.07 5.50
CA ARG A 206 -2.00 -15.09 4.08
C ARG A 206 -1.90 -13.70 3.46
N PRO A 207 -1.50 -13.57 2.18
CA PRO A 207 -1.37 -12.29 1.52
C PRO A 207 -2.72 -11.61 1.27
N ALA A 208 -2.70 -10.29 1.11
CA ALA A 208 -3.85 -9.51 0.69
C ALA A 208 -4.24 -9.83 -0.76
N THR A 209 -5.53 -9.99 -1.03
CA THR A 209 -6.07 -10.28 -2.37
C THR A 209 -6.08 -9.05 -3.28
N ARG A 210 -6.25 -7.87 -2.70
CA ARG A 210 -6.24 -6.57 -3.38
C ARG A 210 -5.62 -5.52 -2.47
N ASN A 211 -4.98 -4.54 -3.09
CA ASN A 211 -4.39 -3.42 -2.38
C ASN A 211 -4.79 -2.11 -3.06
N TYR A 212 -5.20 -1.12 -2.27
CA TYR A 212 -5.73 0.15 -2.74
C TYR A 212 -4.91 1.30 -2.18
N TRP A 213 -4.81 2.37 -2.96
CA TRP A 213 -4.38 3.67 -2.49
C TRP A 213 -5.59 4.60 -2.43
N ASP A 214 -5.69 5.39 -1.37
CA ASP A 214 -6.78 6.33 -1.14
C ASP A 214 -6.24 7.63 -0.55
N GLY A 215 -6.30 8.72 -1.31
CA GLY A 215 -5.77 10.00 -0.89
C GLY A 215 -6.32 11.15 -1.73
N CYS A 216 -6.33 12.34 -1.13
CA CYS A 216 -6.72 13.59 -1.75
C CYS A 216 -5.58 14.61 -1.59
N SER A 217 -5.49 15.61 -2.47
CA SER A 217 -4.40 16.61 -2.46
C SER A 217 -3.01 15.96 -2.41
N THR A 218 -2.21 16.17 -1.35
CA THR A 218 -0.93 15.49 -1.15
C THR A 218 -1.06 13.98 -1.25
N GLY A 219 -2.12 13.38 -0.66
CA GLY A 219 -2.42 11.96 -0.82
C GLY A 219 -2.69 11.52 -2.26
N GLY A 220 -3.21 12.42 -3.11
CA GLY A 220 -3.37 12.18 -4.54
C GLY A 220 -2.02 12.23 -5.28
N ARG A 221 -1.17 13.22 -4.95
CA ARG A 221 0.21 13.30 -5.44
C ARG A 221 1.01 12.05 -5.05
N GLU A 222 0.85 11.57 -3.83
CA GLU A 222 1.48 10.35 -3.34
C GLU A 222 1.06 9.12 -4.17
N GLY A 223 -0.24 8.94 -4.39
CA GLY A 223 -0.74 7.86 -5.23
C GLY A 223 -0.17 7.91 -6.66
N LEU A 224 -0.10 9.10 -7.25
CA LEU A 224 0.52 9.29 -8.57
C LEU A 224 2.03 9.02 -8.54
N SER A 225 2.72 9.45 -7.49
CA SER A 225 4.16 9.20 -7.30
C SER A 225 4.45 7.70 -7.22
N LEU A 226 3.60 6.93 -6.54
CA LEU A 226 3.69 5.48 -6.54
C LEU A 226 3.57 4.89 -7.95
N ALA A 227 2.55 5.29 -8.70
CA ALA A 227 2.34 4.79 -10.06
C ALA A 227 3.50 5.14 -11.02
N LEU A 228 4.10 6.32 -10.88
CA LEU A 228 5.19 6.79 -11.75
C LEU A 228 6.54 6.19 -11.38
N ASN A 229 6.86 6.10 -10.09
CA ASN A 229 8.21 5.69 -9.63
C ASN A 229 8.31 4.20 -9.27
N PHE A 230 7.19 3.59 -8.89
CA PHE A 230 7.13 2.21 -8.41
C PHE A 230 6.07 1.40 -9.18
N GLY A 231 5.84 1.75 -10.45
CA GLY A 231 4.88 1.08 -11.34
C GLY A 231 5.07 -0.44 -11.41
N GLN A 232 6.32 -0.89 -11.33
CA GLN A 232 6.70 -2.31 -11.33
C GLN A 232 6.27 -3.09 -10.09
N ASP A 233 6.00 -2.42 -8.97
CA ASP A 233 5.53 -3.06 -7.73
C ASP A 233 4.04 -3.36 -7.79
N PHE A 234 3.37 -2.89 -8.84
CA PHE A 234 1.98 -3.14 -9.14
C PHE A 234 1.92 -4.11 -10.32
N ASP A 235 1.31 -5.29 -10.12
CA ASP A 235 1.08 -6.18 -11.25
C ASP A 235 0.19 -5.47 -12.27
N ALA A 236 0.65 -5.44 -13.51
CA ALA A 236 -0.12 -4.97 -14.66
C ALA A 236 -1.54 -5.56 -14.57
N ALA A 237 -2.54 -4.69 -14.75
CA ALA A 237 -3.95 -5.09 -14.79
C ALA A 237 -4.09 -6.39 -15.58
N GLU A 238 -4.65 -7.42 -14.94
CA GLU A 238 -5.04 -8.64 -15.62
C GLU A 238 -5.97 -8.24 -16.78
N ASP A 239 -5.52 -8.41 -18.04
CA ASP A 239 -6.44 -8.56 -19.17
C ASP A 239 -7.32 -9.80 -18.88
N GLU A 240 -8.60 -9.76 -19.23
CA GLU A 240 -9.61 -10.81 -18.99
C GLU A 240 -9.27 -12.17 -19.63
N ARG A 241 -8.08 -12.32 -20.23
CA ARG A 241 -7.53 -13.55 -20.82
C ARG A 241 -6.36 -14.17 -20.06
N GLY A 242 -5.92 -13.60 -18.93
CA GLY A 242 -4.94 -14.25 -18.06
C GLY A 242 -3.54 -14.46 -18.66
N GLU A 243 -3.13 -13.64 -19.64
CA GLU A 243 -1.75 -13.65 -20.16
C GLU A 243 -0.91 -12.44 -19.72
N ARG A 244 0.37 -12.70 -19.44
CA ARG A 244 1.34 -11.81 -18.82
C ARG A 244 1.91 -10.84 -19.87
N LEU A 245 1.72 -9.52 -19.72
CA LEU A 245 2.44 -8.54 -20.54
C LEU A 245 3.93 -8.62 -20.22
N ARG A 246 4.74 -9.05 -21.19
CA ARG A 246 6.20 -9.12 -21.08
C ARG A 246 6.78 -7.70 -21.13
N GLY A 247 7.03 -7.11 -19.97
CA GLY A 247 8.02 -6.03 -19.84
C GLY A 247 9.43 -6.62 -19.97
N GLY A 248 10.20 -6.15 -20.95
CA GLY A 248 11.58 -6.58 -21.17
C GLY A 248 12.52 -6.15 -20.04
N GLY A 249 13.31 -7.09 -19.52
CA GLY A 249 14.34 -6.85 -18.53
C GLY A 249 14.82 -8.16 -17.88
N VAL A 250 16.13 -8.38 -17.87
CA VAL A 250 16.83 -9.65 -17.65
C VAL A 250 16.50 -10.34 -16.31
N ARG A 251 16.38 -11.67 -16.35
CA ARG A 251 16.12 -12.55 -15.20
C ARG A 251 17.32 -12.59 -14.24
N ARG A 252 17.07 -12.39 -12.95
CA ARG A 252 17.72 -13.15 -11.86
C ARG A 252 16.62 -13.78 -11.01
N ALA A 253 16.78 -15.08 -10.76
CA ALA A 253 15.83 -15.90 -10.03
C ALA A 253 15.78 -15.47 -8.56
N GLY A 254 14.64 -14.90 -8.17
CA GLY A 254 14.18 -14.71 -6.80
C GLY A 254 12.70 -15.06 -6.76
N ARG A 255 12.25 -15.65 -5.65
CA ARG A 255 10.88 -16.15 -5.41
C ARG A 255 9.79 -15.21 -5.95
N PRO A 256 8.68 -15.70 -6.52
CA PRO A 256 7.60 -14.81 -6.95
C PRO A 256 6.95 -14.19 -5.71
N ALA A 257 7.11 -12.87 -5.56
CA ALA A 257 6.29 -12.09 -4.65
C ALA A 257 4.80 -12.29 -5.03
N GLY A 258 3.93 -12.31 -4.02
CA GLY A 258 2.50 -12.50 -4.20
C GLY A 258 1.91 -11.56 -5.25
N ARG A 259 0.97 -12.08 -6.03
CA ARG A 259 0.28 -11.32 -7.07
C ARG A 259 -0.55 -10.21 -6.41
N HIS A 260 -0.27 -8.95 -6.68
CA HIS A 260 -0.96 -7.80 -6.10
C HIS A 260 -1.51 -6.90 -7.19
N LEU A 261 -2.82 -7.04 -7.46
CA LEU A 261 -3.54 -6.09 -8.30
C LEU A 261 -3.78 -4.81 -7.49
N VAL A 262 -3.13 -3.73 -7.90
CA VAL A 262 -3.42 -2.41 -7.37
C VAL A 262 -4.33 -1.67 -8.31
N ARG A 263 -5.54 -1.41 -7.81
CA ARG A 263 -6.46 -0.49 -8.46
C ARG A 263 -6.18 0.89 -7.87
N LEU A 264 -5.46 1.74 -8.61
CA LEU A 264 -5.48 3.16 -8.36
C LEU A 264 -6.91 3.66 -8.65
N ALA A 265 -7.73 3.70 -7.61
CA ALA A 265 -8.99 4.42 -7.68
C ALA A 265 -8.65 5.91 -7.56
N TYR A 266 -8.32 6.55 -8.68
CA TYR A 266 -8.40 8.00 -8.77
C TYR A 266 -9.88 8.35 -8.72
N LEU A 267 -10.40 8.49 -7.52
CA LEU A 267 -11.72 9.03 -7.27
C LEU A 267 -11.52 10.54 -7.21
N PRO A 268 -11.91 11.33 -8.23
CA PRO A 268 -12.08 12.76 -8.09
C PRO A 268 -13.33 12.99 -7.22
N LEU A 269 -13.30 12.51 -5.98
CA LEU A 269 -14.33 12.81 -5.01
C LEU A 269 -13.97 14.18 -4.44
N ARG A 270 -14.76 15.18 -4.82
CA ARG A 270 -14.87 16.44 -4.08
C ARG A 270 -14.89 16.09 -2.59
N CYS A 271 -13.94 16.65 -1.82
CA CYS A 271 -13.90 16.49 -0.38
C CYS A 271 -15.29 16.75 0.23
N GLY A 272 -15.83 15.79 0.99
CA GLY A 272 -16.88 16.08 1.97
C GLY A 272 -18.32 15.62 1.73
N GLN A 273 -18.59 14.47 1.08
CA GLN A 273 -19.94 13.87 1.17
C GLN A 273 -19.88 12.36 1.47
N GLN A 274 -19.94 12.03 2.76
CA GLN A 274 -20.45 10.73 3.20
C GLN A 274 -21.95 10.68 2.94
N ARG A 275 -22.40 9.99 1.88
CA ARG A 275 -23.72 9.34 1.87
C ARG A 275 -23.64 8.02 1.12
N VAL A 276 -23.71 6.94 1.88
CA VAL A 276 -24.12 5.63 1.37
C VAL A 276 -25.62 5.71 1.10
N ARG A 277 -26.03 5.59 -0.16
CA ARG A 277 -27.35 5.05 -0.53
C ARG A 277 -27.20 4.12 -1.74
N PRO A 278 -27.87 2.95 -1.76
CA PRO A 278 -27.81 2.03 -2.88
C PRO A 278 -28.84 2.49 -3.92
N ALA A 279 -28.42 2.80 -5.14
CA ALA A 279 -29.36 2.96 -6.25
C ALA A 279 -28.66 2.75 -7.59
N TRP A 280 -28.82 1.55 -8.14
CA TRP A 280 -29.01 1.41 -9.57
C TRP A 280 -30.31 2.14 -9.95
N ARG A 281 -30.23 3.25 -10.70
CA ARG A 281 -31.24 3.71 -11.68
C ARG A 281 -30.69 4.87 -12.49
N ALA A 282 -31.03 4.86 -13.77
CA ALA A 282 -30.47 5.64 -14.87
C ALA A 282 -30.60 7.16 -14.73
N CYS A 283 -29.57 7.89 -15.16
CA CYS A 283 -29.69 9.27 -15.61
C CYS A 283 -29.69 9.27 -17.15
N ARG A 284 -30.84 9.56 -17.76
CA ARG A 284 -30.92 10.01 -19.16
C ARG A 284 -30.53 11.50 -19.22
N PRO A 285 -29.83 11.98 -20.25
CA PRO A 285 -29.65 13.41 -20.48
C PRO A 285 -30.87 13.97 -21.24
N GLU A 286 -31.50 15.00 -20.67
CA GLU A 286 -32.33 15.94 -21.43
C GLU A 286 -31.40 16.93 -22.15
N LEU A 287 -31.58 17.07 -23.46
CA LEU A 287 -30.98 18.13 -24.27
C LEU A 287 -32.06 19.22 -24.51
N PRO A 288 -31.73 20.52 -24.42
CA PRO A 288 -32.65 21.57 -24.80
C PRO A 288 -32.78 21.67 -26.33
N HIS A 289 -33.97 22.04 -26.78
CA HIS A 289 -34.31 22.37 -28.16
C HIS A 289 -33.63 23.65 -28.66
#